data_AF-A0A3D2MEV0-F1
#
_entry.id   AF-A0A3D2MEV0-F1
#
_cell.length_a   1.000
_cell.length_b   1.000
_cell.length_c   1.000
_cell.angle_alpha   90.00
_cell.angle_beta   90.00
_cell.angle_gamma   90.00
#
_symmetry.space_group_name_H-M   'P 1'
#
loop_
_entity.id
_entity.type
_entity.pdbx_description
1 polymer ?
#
loop_
_entity_poly.entity_id
_entity_poly.type
_entity_poly.pdbx_seq_one_letter_code
_entity_poly.pdbx_strand_id
1 'polypeptide(L)'
;MQTKNEDSIHQATQDTPPAARITHVFERAQHEGRGVLIPYFMCGYPSASQCIELVLAAAAGGADIIELGMPFSDPLADGATIQHAGHVALEHGMTIHGCMEIARQVSAHCDVPLLLMGYY
;
A
#
# COMPACT_ATOMS: atom_id res chain seq x y z
N MET A 1 -21.49 9.97 24.01
CA MET A 1 -21.46 9.51 22.61
C MET A 1 -20.11 8.83 22.43
N GLN A 2 -20.07 7.49 22.59
CA GLN A 2 -18.84 6.72 22.76
C GLN A 2 -17.95 6.79 21.51
N THR A 3 -16.71 7.23 21.71
CA THR A 3 -15.56 6.90 20.86
C THR A 3 -15.38 5.38 20.88
N LYS A 4 -15.74 4.68 19.81
CA LYS A 4 -15.22 3.32 19.59
C LYS A 4 -13.73 3.50 19.33
N ASN A 5 -12.91 3.06 20.28
CA ASN A 5 -11.44 3.18 20.28
C ASN A 5 -10.84 2.70 18.95
N GLU A 6 -9.90 3.46 18.42
CA GLU A 6 -9.08 3.12 17.24
C GLU A 6 -8.43 1.73 17.39
N ASP A 7 -8.03 1.36 18.60
CA ASP A 7 -7.49 0.02 18.93
C ASP A 7 -8.46 -1.14 18.63
N SER A 8 -9.77 -0.93 18.82
CA SER A 8 -10.78 -1.96 18.56
C SER A 8 -11.06 -2.13 17.07
N ILE A 9 -10.81 -1.09 16.27
CA ILE A 9 -10.96 -1.10 14.81
C ILE A 9 -9.75 -1.82 14.21
N HIS A 10 -8.53 -1.46 14.64
CA HIS A 10 -7.30 -2.12 14.20
C HIS A 10 -7.29 -3.63 14.50
N GLN A 11 -7.75 -4.05 15.68
CA GLN A 11 -7.84 -5.46 16.04
C GLN A 11 -8.83 -6.24 15.16
N ALA A 12 -10.01 -5.67 14.86
CA ALA A 12 -11.01 -6.31 14.00
C ALA A 12 -10.54 -6.43 12.54
N THR A 13 -9.69 -5.51 12.08
CA THR A 13 -9.05 -5.56 10.76
C THR A 13 -8.10 -6.76 10.62
N GLN A 14 -7.38 -7.12 11.69
CA GLN A 14 -6.40 -8.22 11.69
C GLN A 14 -7.06 -9.61 11.61
N ASP A 15 -8.28 -9.76 12.13
CA ASP A 15 -9.00 -11.05 12.14
C ASP A 15 -9.81 -11.31 10.85
N THR A 16 -9.91 -10.30 9.97
CA THR A 16 -10.62 -10.41 8.69
C THR A 16 -9.70 -10.97 7.60
N PRO A 17 -10.10 -12.00 6.84
CA PRO A 17 -9.28 -12.51 5.73
C PRO A 17 -8.89 -11.37 4.76
N PRO A 18 -7.64 -11.33 4.25
CA PRO A 18 -7.18 -10.23 3.40
C PRO A 18 -8.10 -9.94 2.19
N ALA A 19 -8.60 -11.00 1.54
CA ALA A 19 -9.53 -10.86 0.42
C ALA A 19 -10.86 -10.19 0.82
N ALA A 20 -11.38 -10.48 2.01
CA ALA A 20 -12.62 -9.88 2.50
C ALA A 20 -12.45 -8.37 2.79
N ARG A 21 -11.24 -7.94 3.21
CA ARG A 21 -10.94 -6.50 3.37
C ARG A 21 -11.07 -5.74 2.05
N ILE A 22 -10.62 -6.33 0.95
CA ILE A 22 -10.76 -5.76 -0.41
C ILE A 22 -12.24 -5.72 -0.79
N THR A 23 -12.99 -6.80 -0.59
CA THR A 23 -14.43 -6.85 -0.86
C THR A 23 -15.19 -5.73 -0.15
N HIS A 24 -14.96 -5.54 1.15
CA HIS A 24 -15.62 -4.50 1.94
C HIS A 24 -15.32 -3.08 1.42
N VAL A 25 -14.11 -2.83 0.89
CA VAL A 25 -13.76 -1.54 0.29
C VAL A 25 -14.62 -1.25 -0.94
N PHE A 26 -14.76 -2.22 -1.84
CA PHE A 26 -15.60 -2.05 -3.04
C PHE A 26 -17.09 -1.91 -2.70
N GLU A 27 -17.58 -2.69 -1.73
CA GLU A 27 -18.97 -2.58 -1.25
C GLU A 27 -19.25 -1.19 -0.66
N ARG A 28 -18.33 -0.66 0.15
CA ARG A 28 -18.41 0.70 0.70
C ARG A 28 -18.45 1.75 -0.40
N ALA A 29 -17.50 1.71 -1.34
CA ALA A 29 -17.44 2.69 -2.43
C ALA A 29 -18.70 2.66 -3.32
N GLN A 30 -19.25 1.47 -3.58
CA GLN A 30 -20.52 1.30 -4.28
C GLN A 30 -21.69 1.93 -3.51
N HIS A 31 -21.78 1.70 -2.20
CA HIS A 31 -22.81 2.31 -1.35
C HIS A 31 -22.70 3.84 -1.28
N GLU A 32 -21.47 4.37 -1.34
CA GLU A 32 -21.18 5.80 -1.39
C GLU A 32 -21.36 6.42 -2.79
N GLY A 33 -21.63 5.61 -3.83
CA GLY A 33 -21.83 6.08 -5.20
C GLY A 33 -20.57 6.66 -5.85
N ARG A 34 -19.38 6.19 -5.46
CA ARG A 34 -18.09 6.66 -5.98
C ARG A 34 -17.19 5.51 -6.42
N GLY A 35 -16.15 5.84 -7.20
CA GLY A 35 -15.08 4.90 -7.52
C GLY A 35 -14.14 4.62 -6.33
N VAL A 36 -13.42 3.50 -6.42
CA VAL A 36 -12.32 3.15 -5.51
C VAL A 36 -11.04 3.82 -5.99
N LEU A 37 -10.32 4.49 -5.08
CA LEU A 37 -9.03 5.10 -5.37
C LEU A 37 -7.89 4.17 -4.92
N ILE A 38 -7.06 3.72 -5.88
CA ILE A 38 -5.94 2.80 -5.65
C ILE A 38 -4.63 3.43 -6.15
N PRO A 39 -3.92 4.21 -5.32
CA PRO A 39 -2.60 4.72 -5.66
C PRO A 39 -1.52 3.62 -5.58
N TYR A 40 -0.57 3.70 -6.51
CA TYR A 40 0.61 2.86 -6.59
C TYR A 40 1.85 3.62 -6.11
N PHE A 41 2.69 2.95 -5.30
CA PHE A 41 3.99 3.45 -4.87
C PHE A 41 5.07 2.40 -5.10
N MET A 42 6.19 2.78 -5.70
CA MET A 42 7.36 1.92 -5.78
C MET A 42 8.08 1.88 -4.44
N CYS A 43 8.21 0.68 -3.84
CA CYS A 43 8.95 0.52 -2.59
C CYS A 43 10.40 1.00 -2.76
N GLY A 44 10.87 1.84 -1.84
CA GLY A 44 12.24 2.35 -1.85
C GLY A 44 12.47 3.59 -2.71
N TYR A 45 11.43 4.13 -3.36
CA TYR A 45 11.52 5.37 -4.12
C TYR A 45 10.73 6.52 -3.45
N PRO A 46 11.31 7.74 -3.31
CA PRO A 46 12.70 8.09 -3.61
C PRO A 46 13.70 7.50 -2.58
N SER A 47 13.21 7.11 -1.40
CA SER A 47 13.93 6.34 -0.39
C SER A 47 12.92 5.51 0.42
N ALA A 48 13.40 4.55 1.22
CA ALA A 48 12.51 3.71 2.03
C ALA A 48 11.68 4.51 3.05
N SER A 49 12.30 5.49 3.74
CA SER A 49 11.60 6.32 4.72
C SER A 49 10.56 7.23 4.06
N GLN A 50 10.91 7.87 2.96
CA GLN A 50 9.98 8.74 2.24
C GLN A 50 8.85 7.94 1.58
N CYS A 51 9.10 6.71 1.14
CA CYS A 51 8.07 5.81 0.65
C CYS A 51 6.99 5.57 1.73
N ILE A 52 7.39 5.28 2.98
CA ILE A 52 6.46 5.10 4.10
C ILE A 52 5.65 6.38 4.36
N GLU A 53 6.31 7.54 4.42
CA GLU A 53 5.64 8.83 4.64
C GLU A 53 4.60 9.11 3.55
N LEU A 54 4.95 8.90 2.27
CA LEU A 54 4.06 9.11 1.13
C LEU A 54 2.86 8.16 1.15
N VAL A 55 3.10 6.89 1.48
CA VAL A 55 2.05 5.87 1.58
C VAL A 55 1.06 6.21 2.70
N LEU A 56 1.55 6.60 3.88
CA LEU A 56 0.70 7.03 5.00
C LEU A 56 -0.06 8.32 4.67
N ALA A 57 0.58 9.26 3.98
CA ALA A 57 -0.10 10.48 3.51
C ALA A 57 -1.22 10.15 2.51
N ALA A 58 -1.02 9.17 1.61
CA ALA A 58 -2.06 8.72 0.69
C ALA A 58 -3.22 8.03 1.42
N ALA A 59 -2.92 7.19 2.43
CA ALA A 59 -3.95 6.61 3.30
C ALA A 59 -4.78 7.70 4.00
N ALA A 60 -4.12 8.69 4.61
CA ALA A 60 -4.79 9.83 5.24
C ALA A 60 -5.56 10.71 4.24
N GLY A 61 -5.10 10.76 2.98
CA GLY A 61 -5.73 11.47 1.87
C GLY A 61 -6.97 10.78 1.28
N GLY A 62 -7.36 9.61 1.80
CA GLY A 62 -8.56 8.89 1.36
C GLY A 62 -8.32 7.81 0.32
N ALA A 63 -7.10 7.29 0.19
CA ALA A 63 -6.86 6.06 -0.56
C ALA A 63 -7.68 4.91 0.03
N ASP A 64 -8.36 4.16 -0.83
CA ASP A 64 -9.19 3.04 -0.41
C ASP A 64 -8.39 1.73 -0.31
N ILE A 65 -7.41 1.56 -1.20
CA ILE A 65 -6.44 0.46 -1.26
C ILE A 65 -5.11 1.08 -1.68
N ILE A 66 -3.98 0.55 -1.23
CA ILE A 66 -2.66 0.99 -1.67
C ILE A 66 -1.93 -0.17 -2.33
N GLU A 67 -1.35 0.09 -3.50
CA GLU A 67 -0.42 -0.84 -4.16
C GLU A 67 1.04 -0.45 -3.84
N LEU A 68 1.80 -1.44 -3.39
CA LEU A 68 3.22 -1.35 -3.10
C LEU A 68 3.98 -2.17 -4.15
N GLY A 69 4.65 -1.47 -5.07
CA GLY A 69 5.51 -2.05 -6.09
C GLY A 69 6.78 -2.63 -5.49
N MET A 70 7.08 -3.87 -5.84
CA MET A 70 8.35 -4.53 -5.54
C MET A 70 9.28 -4.31 -6.74
N PRO A 71 10.40 -3.57 -6.58
CA PRO A 71 11.27 -3.25 -7.69
C PRO A 71 11.91 -4.52 -8.27
N PHE A 72 11.98 -4.58 -9.60
CA PHE A 72 12.43 -5.75 -10.35
C PHE A 72 13.45 -5.35 -11.42
N SER A 73 14.44 -6.21 -11.68
CA SER A 73 15.56 -5.90 -12.58
C SER A 73 15.20 -5.92 -14.05
N ASP A 74 14.11 -6.58 -14.44
CA ASP A 74 13.63 -6.68 -15.83
C ASP A 74 12.13 -6.34 -15.97
N PRO A 75 11.74 -5.07 -15.71
CA PRO A 75 10.34 -4.65 -15.59
C PRO A 75 9.67 -4.41 -16.96
N LEU A 76 9.55 -5.45 -17.79
CA LEU A 76 9.07 -5.35 -19.17
C LEU A 76 7.63 -4.85 -19.33
N ALA A 77 6.80 -4.96 -18.28
CA ALA A 77 5.39 -4.55 -18.31
C ALA A 77 5.19 -3.08 -17.89
N ASP A 78 6.20 -2.45 -17.30
CA ASP A 78 6.09 -1.11 -16.73
C ASP A 78 6.44 -0.01 -17.75
N GLY A 79 5.84 1.16 -17.59
CA GLY A 79 6.23 2.37 -18.32
C GLY A 79 7.47 3.04 -17.74
N ALA A 80 8.08 3.96 -18.51
CA ALA A 80 9.36 4.61 -18.17
C ALA A 80 9.42 5.22 -16.75
N THR A 81 8.33 5.81 -16.26
CA THR A 81 8.27 6.38 -14.91
C THR A 81 8.42 5.32 -13.81
N ILE A 82 7.73 4.19 -13.94
CA ILE A 82 7.78 3.11 -12.95
C ILE A 82 9.12 2.37 -13.06
N GLN A 83 9.61 2.14 -14.29
CA GLN A 83 10.94 1.58 -14.52
C GLN A 83 12.04 2.44 -13.87
N HIS A 84 11.98 3.77 -14.02
CA HIS A 84 12.93 4.68 -13.38
C HIS A 84 12.87 4.61 -11.86
N ALA A 85 11.67 4.67 -11.28
CA ALA A 85 11.50 4.54 -9.83
C ALA A 85 12.03 3.20 -9.30
N GLY A 86 11.75 2.11 -10.01
CA GLY A 86 12.23 0.76 -9.67
C GLY A 86 13.75 0.65 -9.78
N HIS A 87 14.35 1.24 -10.81
CA HIS A 87 15.80 1.29 -10.98
C HIS A 87 16.48 2.01 -9.82
N VAL A 88 16.02 3.21 -9.45
CA VAL A 88 16.54 3.97 -8.31
C VAL A 88 16.38 3.19 -7.00
N ALA A 89 15.23 2.54 -6.80
CA ALA A 89 15.02 1.70 -5.62
C ALA A 89 16.03 0.53 -5.54
N LEU A 90 16.34 -0.12 -6.67
CA LEU A 90 17.36 -1.18 -6.74
C LEU A 90 18.77 -0.64 -6.49
N GLU A 91 19.12 0.53 -7.03
CA GLU A 91 20.42 1.18 -6.78
C GLU A 91 20.59 1.51 -5.29
N HIS A 92 19.51 1.86 -4.59
CA HIS A 92 19.49 2.05 -3.14
C HIS A 92 19.45 0.74 -2.33
N GLY A 93 19.53 -0.42 -2.98
CA GLY A 93 19.58 -1.73 -2.33
C GLY A 93 18.23 -2.23 -1.84
N MET A 94 17.11 -1.76 -2.40
CA MET A 94 15.79 -2.28 -2.04
C MET A 94 15.69 -3.77 -2.38
N THR A 95 15.07 -4.54 -1.49
CA THR A 95 14.87 -5.99 -1.61
C THR A 95 13.43 -6.35 -1.33
N ILE A 96 13.01 -7.57 -1.67
CA ILE A 96 11.68 -8.09 -1.27
C ILE A 96 11.51 -8.01 0.25
N HIS A 97 12.53 -8.37 1.03
CA HIS A 97 12.49 -8.23 2.49
C HIS A 97 12.29 -6.77 2.93
N GLY A 98 12.97 -5.83 2.27
CA GLY A 98 12.75 -4.39 2.50
C GLY A 98 11.33 -3.94 2.18
N CYS A 99 10.73 -4.46 1.10
CA CYS A 99 9.33 -4.18 0.74
C CYS A 99 8.36 -4.72 1.80
N MET A 100 8.59 -5.94 2.31
CA MET A 100 7.79 -6.51 3.41
C MET A 100 7.89 -5.68 4.69
N GLU A 101 9.09 -5.15 4.98
CA GLU A 101 9.31 -4.28 6.14
C GLU A 101 8.58 -2.93 5.98
N ILE A 102 8.59 -2.34 4.78
CA ILE A 102 7.78 -1.15 4.48
C ILE A 102 6.29 -1.44 4.71
N ALA A 103 5.77 -2.55 4.16
CA ALA A 103 4.37 -2.93 4.34
C ALA A 103 4.02 -3.14 5.83
N ARG A 104 4.91 -3.77 6.60
CA ARG A 104 4.76 -3.95 8.05
C ARG A 104 4.70 -2.61 8.80
N GLN A 105 5.59 -1.67 8.46
CA GLN A 105 5.58 -0.34 9.10
C GLN A 105 4.34 0.47 8.74
N VAL A 106 3.89 0.43 7.48
CA VAL A 106 2.68 1.13 7.03
C VAL A 106 1.43 0.56 7.71
N SER A 107 1.28 -0.78 7.70
CA SER A 107 0.12 -1.45 8.30
C SER A 107 0.02 -1.30 9.82
N ALA A 108 1.12 -0.96 10.50
CA ALA A 108 1.10 -0.62 11.92
C ALA A 108 0.47 0.77 12.21
N HIS A 109 0.27 1.60 11.18
CA HIS A 109 -0.22 2.97 11.32
C HIS A 109 -1.46 3.27 10.46
N CYS A 110 -1.96 2.32 9.67
CA CYS A 110 -3.21 2.47 8.91
C CYS A 110 -3.90 1.13 8.63
N ASP A 111 -5.22 1.17 8.49
CA ASP A 111 -6.06 0.00 8.17
C ASP A 111 -6.35 -0.16 6.67
N VAL A 112 -5.78 0.70 5.81
CA VAL A 112 -5.96 0.61 4.35
C VAL A 112 -5.35 -0.72 3.87
N PRO A 113 -6.07 -1.54 3.07
CA PRO A 113 -5.52 -2.76 2.49
C PRO A 113 -4.29 -2.44 1.63
N LEU A 114 -3.21 -3.20 1.86
CA LEU A 114 -1.98 -3.10 1.09
C LEU A 114 -1.89 -4.30 0.13
N LEU A 115 -1.63 -4.01 -1.15
CA LEU A 115 -1.39 -5.02 -2.17
C LEU A 115 0.08 -4.96 -2.58
N LEU A 116 0.77 -6.10 -2.57
CA LEU A 116 2.12 -6.21 -3.11
C LEU A 116 2.01 -6.47 -4.62
N MET A 117 2.51 -5.53 -5.41
CA MET A 117 2.57 -5.62 -6.88
C MET A 117 3.99 -5.97 -7.28
N GLY A 118 4.18 -7.05 -8.03
CA GLY A 118 5.50 -7.48 -8.46
C GLY A 118 5.45 -8.46 -9.62
N TYR A 119 6.65 -8.83 -10.08
CA TYR A 119 6.87 -9.77 -11.17
C TYR A 119 6.97 -11.21 -10.65
N TYR A 120 6.84 -12.17 -11.58
CA TYR A 120 6.91 -13.62 -11.30
C TYR A 120 8.35 -14.13 -11.18
#